data_AF-A0A8H7B3F6-F1
#
_entry.id   AF-A0A8H7B3F6-F1
#
_cell.length_a   1.000
_cell.length_b   1.000
_cell.length_c   1.000
_cell.angle_alpha   90.00
_cell.angle_beta   90.00
_cell.angle_gamma   90.00
#
_symmetry.space_group_name_H-M   'P 1'
#
loop_
_entity.id
_entity.type
_entity.pdbx_description
1 polymer ?
#
loop_
_entity_poly.entity_id
_entity_poly.type
_entity_poly.pdbx_seq_one_letter_code
_entity_poly.pdbx_strand_id
1 'polypeptide(L)'
;MSTNPARSNQTSQTTLTPPQLEARTILIHLLTRLSQPKDDDTPTNQRYDEYSTWINQHSIPTLTTSLYSMIRPQLWTLLSSRLSLDALKHVGGDLRLETRGAIYFNGILGVDKRLRMYVGQSGNLRQRVAQHLNFRYRRDHFSLHYYALEWSVYNVFGVCAVLPSPLPSSSSLVPGMERSDLVMNVLEMWMCLVFRSLPSYTLKEWLPDDDLVEKGRKTAKEGVVGGLNVATPLDQGAGVKDMPFVDLSGEVDPVVRDYLREVKRRKGDVQQVENVKIKDGMVEVDEEERAQRKKMYAEKVRRYQNRRDKDVVIPQWVFLGALAVGVGVLLFRSSGGLRGKGGLK
;
A
#
# COMPACT_ATOMS: atom_id res chain seq x y z
N MET A 1 -39.09 29.89 50.07
CA MET A 1 -39.27 28.95 48.94
C MET A 1 -39.06 29.72 47.65
N SER A 2 -37.92 29.53 46.99
CA SER A 2 -37.66 30.10 45.66
C SER A 2 -36.96 29.02 44.84
N THR A 3 -37.67 28.45 43.88
CA THR A 3 -37.22 27.35 43.02
C THR A 3 -36.42 27.93 41.85
N ASN A 4 -35.12 27.68 41.81
CA ASN A 4 -34.31 27.88 40.61
C ASN A 4 -34.68 26.81 39.57
N PRO A 5 -35.06 27.18 38.33
CA PRO A 5 -35.10 26.20 37.25
C PRO A 5 -33.68 25.93 36.75
N ALA A 6 -33.38 24.64 36.64
CA ALA A 6 -32.13 24.09 36.17
C ALA A 6 -31.80 24.57 34.75
N ARG A 7 -30.54 24.97 34.58
CA ARG A 7 -29.91 25.26 33.29
C ARG A 7 -29.85 23.95 32.50
N SER A 8 -30.70 23.80 31.49
CA SER A 8 -30.67 22.67 30.58
C SER A 8 -29.33 22.65 29.84
N ASN A 9 -28.55 21.58 30.05
CA ASN A 9 -27.40 21.25 29.20
C ASN A 9 -27.90 20.99 27.78
N GLN A 10 -27.81 22.00 26.92
CA GLN A 10 -27.89 21.79 25.48
C GLN A 10 -26.64 21.01 25.07
N THR A 11 -26.83 19.73 24.78
CA THR A 11 -25.90 18.91 24.02
C THR A 11 -25.60 19.62 22.70
N SER A 12 -24.41 20.22 22.60
CA SER A 12 -23.93 20.82 21.36
C SER A 12 -23.87 19.72 20.29
N GLN A 13 -24.82 19.74 19.35
CA GLN A 13 -24.71 18.96 18.13
C GLN A 13 -23.49 19.49 17.37
N THR A 14 -22.36 18.81 17.47
CA THR A 14 -21.15 19.17 16.71
C THR A 14 -21.44 19.02 15.22
N THR A 15 -21.67 20.15 14.56
CA THR A 15 -21.75 20.23 13.09
C THR A 15 -20.39 19.85 12.53
N LEU A 16 -20.35 18.87 11.62
CA LEU A 16 -19.10 18.47 10.94
C LEU A 16 -18.58 19.63 10.09
N THR A 17 -17.26 19.80 10.02
CA THR A 17 -16.64 20.75 9.08
C THR A 17 -16.83 20.27 7.63
N PRO A 18 -16.74 21.15 6.61
CA PRO A 18 -16.89 20.72 5.22
C PRO A 18 -15.95 19.56 4.81
N PRO A 19 -14.65 19.55 5.16
CA PRO A 19 -13.77 18.41 4.87
C PRO A 19 -14.15 17.14 5.63
N GLN A 20 -14.69 17.26 6.84
CA GLN A 20 -15.19 16.12 7.61
C GLN A 20 -16.45 15.53 6.97
N LEU A 21 -17.34 16.39 6.45
CA LEU A 21 -18.53 15.97 5.71
C LEU A 21 -18.13 15.26 4.41
N GLU A 22 -17.24 15.87 3.62
CA GLU A 22 -16.69 15.27 2.40
C GLU A 22 -16.07 13.88 2.69
N ALA A 23 -15.18 13.80 3.68
CA ALA A 23 -14.54 12.55 4.05
C ALA A 23 -15.56 11.48 4.49
N ARG A 24 -16.61 11.87 5.23
CA ARG A 24 -17.69 10.96 5.62
C ARG A 24 -18.51 10.50 4.42
N THR A 25 -18.84 11.38 3.48
CA THR A 25 -19.53 11.04 2.24
C THR A 25 -18.73 10.02 1.43
N ILE A 26 -17.41 10.22 1.30
CA ILE A 26 -16.51 9.27 0.63
C ILE A 26 -16.53 7.90 1.33
N LEU A 27 -16.47 7.85 2.67
CA LEU A 27 -16.49 6.60 3.40
C LEU A 27 -17.80 5.83 3.21
N ILE A 28 -18.94 6.52 3.29
CA ILE A 28 -20.26 5.92 3.10
C ILE A 28 -20.39 5.39 1.67
N HIS A 29 -19.92 6.16 0.67
CA HIS A 29 -19.91 5.72 -0.72
C HIS A 29 -19.03 4.48 -0.92
N LEU A 30 -17.81 4.48 -0.37
CA LEU A 30 -16.88 3.35 -0.45
C LEU A 30 -17.52 2.07 0.14
N LEU A 31 -18.09 2.16 1.35
CA LEU A 31 -18.77 1.03 1.98
C LEU A 31 -20.01 0.58 1.19
N THR A 32 -20.79 1.51 0.64
CA THR A 32 -21.93 1.20 -0.23
C THR A 32 -21.47 0.43 -1.46
N ARG A 33 -20.45 0.92 -2.18
CA ARG A 33 -19.90 0.27 -3.37
C ARG A 33 -19.32 -1.11 -3.07
N LEU A 34 -18.70 -1.30 -1.91
CA LEU A 34 -18.18 -2.61 -1.48
C LEU A 34 -19.27 -3.58 -1.00
N SER A 35 -20.47 -3.08 -0.66
CA SER A 35 -21.61 -3.91 -0.23
C SER A 35 -22.52 -4.37 -1.37
N GLN A 36 -22.42 -3.72 -2.52
CA GLN A 36 -23.22 -4.08 -3.70
C GLN A 36 -22.80 -5.46 -4.22
N PRO A 37 -23.55 -6.09 -5.13
CA PRO A 37 -23.08 -7.24 -5.89
C PRO A 37 -22.00 -6.80 -6.88
N LYS A 38 -21.12 -7.73 -7.26
CA LYS A 38 -20.07 -7.47 -8.25
C LYS A 38 -20.74 -7.09 -9.58
N ASP A 39 -20.54 -5.86 -10.06
CA ASP A 39 -20.93 -5.50 -11.42
C ASP A 39 -20.00 -6.25 -12.40
N ASP A 40 -20.57 -6.85 -13.47
CA ASP A 40 -19.84 -7.64 -14.47
C ASP A 40 -18.69 -6.85 -15.14
N ASP A 41 -18.75 -5.52 -15.13
CA ASP A 41 -17.75 -4.62 -15.72
C ASP A 41 -16.67 -4.10 -14.75
N THR A 42 -16.73 -4.44 -13.44
CA THR A 42 -15.71 -3.97 -12.48
C THR A 42 -14.48 -4.89 -12.50
N PRO A 43 -13.27 -4.38 -12.73
CA PRO A 43 -12.06 -5.20 -12.71
C PRO A 43 -11.79 -5.74 -11.30
N THR A 44 -12.21 -7.00 -11.09
CA THR A 44 -11.58 -8.04 -10.27
C THR A 44 -11.00 -7.63 -8.92
N ASN A 45 -11.82 -7.11 -8.00
CA ASN A 45 -11.49 -7.31 -6.59
C ASN A 45 -11.95 -8.72 -6.17
N GLN A 46 -11.03 -9.67 -6.07
CA GLN A 46 -11.33 -11.05 -5.67
C GLN A 46 -11.90 -11.15 -4.25
N ARG A 47 -11.67 -10.12 -3.42
CA ARG A 47 -12.10 -10.05 -2.03
C ARG A 47 -13.44 -9.34 -1.87
N TYR A 48 -14.10 -9.01 -2.97
CA TYR A 48 -15.36 -8.28 -2.95
C TYR A 48 -16.44 -9.02 -2.13
N ASP A 49 -16.51 -10.35 -2.24
CA ASP A 49 -17.41 -11.19 -1.43
C ASP A 49 -17.06 -11.14 0.06
N GLU A 50 -15.78 -11.01 0.40
CA GLU A 50 -15.34 -10.85 1.79
C GLU A 50 -15.76 -9.48 2.34
N TYR A 51 -15.59 -8.41 1.57
CA TYR A 51 -16.02 -7.08 1.96
C TYR A 51 -17.54 -6.98 2.11
N SER A 52 -18.30 -7.47 1.13
CA SER A 52 -19.76 -7.41 1.17
C SER A 52 -20.33 -8.19 2.36
N THR A 53 -19.82 -9.40 2.62
CA THR A 53 -20.19 -10.20 3.80
C THR A 53 -19.88 -9.45 5.10
N TRP A 54 -18.67 -8.89 5.22
CA TRP A 54 -18.22 -8.15 6.39
C TRP A 54 -19.05 -6.88 6.64
N ILE A 55 -19.41 -6.15 5.58
CA ILE A 55 -20.23 -4.94 5.66
C ILE A 55 -21.67 -5.28 6.04
N ASN A 56 -22.24 -6.33 5.44
CA ASN A 56 -23.60 -6.77 5.75
C ASN A 56 -23.74 -7.26 7.20
N GLN A 57 -22.70 -7.89 7.75
CA GLN A 57 -22.68 -8.30 9.16
C GLN A 57 -22.76 -7.12 10.14
N HIS A 58 -22.12 -5.99 9.83
CA HIS A 58 -21.99 -4.87 10.76
C HIS A 58 -22.89 -3.67 10.44
N SER A 59 -23.43 -3.60 9.22
CA SER A 59 -24.10 -2.45 8.60
C SER A 59 -23.19 -1.24 8.33
N ILE A 60 -23.50 -0.51 7.26
CA ILE A 60 -22.76 0.69 6.83
C ILE A 60 -22.73 1.79 7.92
N PRO A 61 -23.83 2.15 8.61
CA PRO A 61 -23.79 3.22 9.62
C PRO A 61 -22.85 2.93 10.79
N THR A 62 -22.84 1.67 11.26
CA THR A 62 -21.97 1.23 12.36
C THR A 62 -20.51 1.23 11.94
N LEU A 63 -20.19 0.66 10.78
CA LEU A 63 -18.81 0.67 10.25
C LEU A 63 -18.33 2.08 9.97
N THR A 64 -19.18 2.94 9.41
CA THR A 64 -18.85 4.35 9.18
C THR A 64 -18.45 5.02 10.49
N THR A 65 -19.24 4.84 11.55
CA THR A 65 -18.97 5.43 12.87
C THR A 65 -17.67 4.88 13.48
N SER A 66 -17.50 3.55 13.42
CA SER A 66 -16.31 2.85 13.92
C SER A 66 -15.03 3.33 13.22
N LEU A 67 -14.98 3.23 11.89
CA LEU A 67 -13.82 3.62 11.07
C LEU A 67 -13.51 5.10 11.18
N TYR A 68 -14.53 5.97 11.19
CA TYR A 68 -14.35 7.41 11.36
C TYR A 68 -13.72 7.75 12.71
N SER A 69 -14.11 7.05 13.79
CA SER A 69 -13.54 7.26 15.13
C SER A 69 -12.06 6.86 15.25
N MET A 70 -11.55 6.02 14.34
CA MET A 70 -10.15 5.61 14.31
C MET A 70 -9.21 6.67 13.72
N ILE A 71 -9.75 7.65 12.99
CA ILE A 71 -8.97 8.72 12.40
C ILE A 71 -8.51 9.69 13.47
N ARG A 72 -7.23 10.04 13.44
CA ARG A 72 -6.64 10.99 14.39
C ARG A 72 -7.24 12.39 14.19
N PRO A 73 -7.69 13.08 15.26
CA PRO A 73 -8.32 14.39 15.15
C PRO A 73 -7.47 15.47 14.47
N GLN A 74 -6.13 15.38 14.58
CA GLN A 74 -5.20 16.30 13.93
C GLN A 74 -5.34 16.27 12.40
N LEU A 75 -5.79 15.15 11.83
CA LEU A 75 -6.05 15.05 10.40
C LEU A 75 -7.21 15.95 9.96
N TRP A 76 -8.26 16.06 10.78
CA TRP A 76 -9.40 16.94 10.50
C TRP A 76 -9.02 18.42 10.57
N THR A 77 -8.10 18.76 11.47
CA THR A 77 -7.51 20.12 11.54
C THR A 77 -6.70 20.41 10.28
N LEU A 78 -5.86 19.46 9.85
CA LEU A 78 -5.09 19.58 8.61
C LEU A 78 -6.01 19.80 7.39
N LEU A 79 -7.03 18.96 7.22
CA LEU A 79 -7.93 19.00 6.06
C LEU A 79 -8.79 20.27 6.03
N SER A 80 -8.98 20.93 7.17
CA SER A 80 -9.65 22.24 7.26
C SER A 80 -8.72 23.41 6.90
N SER A 81 -7.46 23.14 6.57
CA SER A 81 -6.44 24.14 6.23
C SER A 81 -5.84 23.89 4.84
N ARG A 82 -5.07 24.86 4.32
CA ARG A 82 -4.31 24.68 3.08
C ARG A 82 -3.24 23.60 3.30
N LEU A 83 -3.33 22.51 2.53
CA LEU A 83 -2.33 21.45 2.58
C LEU A 83 -0.95 21.99 2.20
N SER A 84 -0.01 21.86 3.13
CA SER A 84 1.38 22.28 2.99
C SER A 84 2.27 21.33 3.78
N LEU A 85 3.57 21.36 3.48
CA LEU A 85 4.54 20.52 4.18
C LEU A 85 4.57 20.83 5.69
N ASP A 86 4.47 22.11 6.06
CA ASP A 86 4.44 22.52 7.46
C ASP A 86 3.16 22.08 8.16
N ALA A 87 2.00 22.18 7.51
CA ALA A 87 0.77 21.65 8.07
C ALA A 87 0.83 20.13 8.30
N LEU A 88 1.46 19.38 7.38
CA LEU A 88 1.64 17.92 7.53
C LEU A 88 2.51 17.54 8.74
N LYS A 89 3.53 18.34 9.08
CA LYS A 89 4.36 18.12 10.28
C LYS A 89 3.54 18.13 11.57
N HIS A 90 2.46 18.92 11.62
CA HIS A 90 1.61 19.05 12.80
C HIS A 90 0.68 17.84 13.00
N VAL A 91 0.45 17.01 11.98
CA VAL A 91 -0.30 15.76 12.18
C VAL A 91 0.51 14.81 13.06
N GLY A 92 1.81 14.67 12.78
CA GLY A 92 2.73 13.83 13.55
C GLY A 92 2.19 12.43 13.83
N GLY A 93 2.40 11.94 15.05
CA GLY A 93 1.97 10.63 15.52
C GLY A 93 3.14 9.78 15.99
N ASP A 94 2.87 8.70 16.73
CA ASP A 94 3.94 7.80 17.15
C ASP A 94 4.35 6.89 16.00
N LEU A 95 5.47 7.22 15.36
CA LEU A 95 6.05 6.39 14.28
C LEU A 95 6.74 5.12 14.82
N ARG A 96 6.81 4.94 16.14
CA ARG A 96 7.45 3.78 16.79
C ARG A 96 6.46 2.66 17.10
N LEU A 97 5.24 2.73 16.56
CA LEU A 97 4.26 1.65 16.71
C LEU A 97 4.77 0.36 16.05
N GLU A 98 4.88 -0.71 16.83
CA GLU A 98 5.44 -1.99 16.38
C GLU A 98 4.42 -3.13 16.35
N THR A 99 3.32 -3.02 17.10
CA THR A 99 2.41 -4.13 17.41
C THR A 99 0.94 -3.85 17.06
N ARG A 100 0.66 -2.68 16.46
CA ARG A 100 -0.71 -2.25 16.11
C ARG A 100 -0.76 -1.88 14.64
N GLY A 101 -1.83 -2.29 13.98
CA GLY A 101 -2.15 -1.83 12.63
C GLY A 101 -2.27 -0.31 12.61
N ALA A 102 -1.62 0.33 11.65
CA ALA A 102 -1.67 1.77 11.48
C ALA A 102 -1.73 2.17 10.00
N ILE A 103 -2.49 3.22 9.73
CA ILE A 103 -2.48 3.92 8.45
C ILE A 103 -1.62 5.15 8.60
N TYR A 104 -0.66 5.33 7.69
CA TYR A 104 0.27 6.45 7.69
C TYR A 104 0.27 7.13 6.33
N PHE A 105 0.79 8.35 6.29
CA PHE A 105 1.15 9.02 5.06
C PHE A 105 2.65 9.33 5.02
N ASN A 106 3.18 9.53 3.81
CA ASN A 106 4.49 10.12 3.54
C ASN A 106 4.33 11.30 2.58
N GLY A 107 4.49 12.52 3.10
CA GLY A 107 4.41 13.76 2.35
C GLY A 107 5.75 14.15 1.81
N ILE A 108 5.85 14.20 0.48
CA ILE A 108 7.10 14.34 -0.24
C ILE A 108 7.08 15.67 -0.98
N LEU A 109 8.01 16.56 -0.62
CA LEU A 109 8.24 17.80 -1.33
C LEU A 109 9.32 17.55 -2.40
N GLY A 110 8.90 17.51 -3.65
CA GLY A 110 9.80 17.32 -4.78
C GLY A 110 10.76 18.50 -4.96
N VAL A 111 11.86 18.28 -5.69
CA VAL A 111 12.75 19.36 -6.16
C VAL A 111 12.04 20.40 -7.03
N ASP A 112 10.90 20.01 -7.60
CA ASP A 112 9.97 20.86 -8.35
C ASP A 112 9.05 21.72 -7.45
N LYS A 113 9.29 21.72 -6.13
CA LYS A 113 8.51 22.43 -5.10
C LYS A 113 7.05 21.98 -5.02
N ARG A 114 6.73 20.79 -5.54
CA ARG A 114 5.37 20.23 -5.52
C ARG A 114 5.25 19.17 -4.44
N LEU A 115 4.20 19.30 -3.64
CA LEU A 115 3.89 18.37 -2.55
C LEU A 115 3.09 17.18 -3.10
N ARG A 116 3.51 15.97 -2.75
CA ARG A 116 2.83 14.73 -3.14
C ARG A 116 2.57 13.85 -1.93
N MET A 117 1.48 13.09 -1.98
CA MET A 117 1.07 12.16 -0.93
C MET A 117 1.18 10.72 -1.37
N TYR A 118 1.83 9.94 -0.51
CA TYR A 118 1.66 8.49 -0.44
C TYR A 118 0.95 8.14 0.86
N VAL A 119 -0.06 7.29 0.80
CA VAL A 119 -0.73 6.69 1.95
C VAL A 119 -0.38 5.21 1.98
N GLY A 120 -0.18 4.64 3.17
CA GLY A 120 0.11 3.22 3.30
C GLY A 120 -0.36 2.67 4.63
N GLN A 121 -0.37 1.35 4.72
CA GLN A 121 -0.68 0.63 5.96
C GLN A 121 0.50 -0.20 6.46
N SER A 122 0.54 -0.47 7.76
CA SER A 122 1.53 -1.37 8.36
C SER A 122 1.08 -1.94 9.70
N GLY A 123 1.45 -3.19 9.98
CA GLY A 123 1.41 -3.76 11.34
C GLY A 123 2.60 -3.36 12.22
N ASN A 124 3.71 -2.93 11.60
CA ASN A 124 4.92 -2.45 12.27
C ASN A 124 5.39 -1.16 11.59
N LEU A 125 4.84 -0.04 12.05
CA LEU A 125 5.08 1.28 11.48
C LEU A 125 6.56 1.69 11.62
N ARG A 126 7.21 1.35 12.74
CA ARG A 126 8.63 1.65 12.96
C ARG A 126 9.50 1.03 11.87
N GLN A 127 9.32 -0.27 11.62
CA GLN A 127 10.04 -0.99 10.59
C GLN A 127 9.72 -0.43 9.21
N ARG A 128 8.45 -0.12 8.93
CA ARG A 128 8.03 0.40 7.62
C ARG A 128 8.62 1.78 7.33
N VAL A 129 8.65 2.68 8.31
CA VAL A 129 9.31 4.00 8.18
C VAL A 129 10.81 3.82 7.97
N ALA A 130 11.46 2.90 8.70
CA ALA A 130 12.88 2.61 8.50
C ALA A 130 13.18 2.08 7.08
N GLN A 131 12.32 1.24 6.52
CA GLN A 131 12.41 0.79 5.12
C GLN A 131 12.33 1.96 4.14
N HIS A 132 11.37 2.87 4.33
CA HIS A 132 11.22 4.06 3.47
C HIS A 132 12.47 4.95 3.51
N LEU A 133 13.09 5.12 4.67
CA LEU A 133 14.29 5.95 4.82
C LEU A 133 15.56 5.25 4.33
N ASN A 134 15.57 3.92 4.24
CA ASN A 134 16.73 3.15 3.81
C ASN A 134 16.90 3.18 2.28
N PHE A 135 17.94 3.89 1.81
CA PHE A 135 18.28 3.97 0.38
C PHE A 135 18.44 2.61 -0.32
N ARG A 136 19.09 1.63 0.33
CA ARG A 136 19.28 0.30 -0.27
C ARG A 136 17.94 -0.40 -0.48
N TYR A 137 17.06 -0.31 0.52
CA TYR A 137 15.72 -0.87 0.41
C TYR A 137 14.96 -0.25 -0.75
N ARG A 138 14.98 1.09 -0.89
CA ARG A 138 14.31 1.79 -1.99
C ARG A 138 14.84 1.42 -3.36
N ARG A 139 16.16 1.30 -3.50
CA ARG A 139 16.83 0.90 -4.74
C ARG A 139 16.32 -0.47 -5.21
N ASP A 140 16.21 -1.41 -4.27
CA ASP A 140 15.85 -2.81 -4.56
C ASP A 140 14.33 -3.00 -4.75
N HIS A 141 13.50 -2.06 -4.28
CA HIS A 141 12.03 -2.11 -4.33
C HIS A 141 11.43 -1.01 -5.20
N PHE A 142 11.91 -0.85 -6.43
CA PHE A 142 11.56 0.26 -7.31
C PHE A 142 10.05 0.48 -7.48
N SER A 143 9.56 1.65 -7.05
CA SER A 143 8.15 2.05 -7.11
C SER A 143 8.04 3.55 -7.38
N LEU A 144 6.85 4.02 -7.79
CA LEU A 144 6.59 5.45 -7.99
C LEU A 144 6.84 6.26 -6.70
N HIS A 145 6.44 5.71 -5.55
CA HIS A 145 6.66 6.33 -4.25
C HIS A 145 8.16 6.54 -3.96
N TYR A 146 8.98 5.50 -4.15
CA TYR A 146 10.42 5.63 -3.93
C TYR A 146 11.12 6.47 -4.98
N TYR A 147 10.65 6.44 -6.23
CA TYR A 147 11.15 7.34 -7.25
C TYR A 147 10.91 8.79 -6.84
N ALA A 148 9.69 9.14 -6.42
CA ALA A 148 9.40 10.49 -5.95
C ALA A 148 10.23 10.89 -4.72
N LEU A 149 10.48 9.95 -3.80
CA LEU A 149 11.27 10.22 -2.59
C LEU A 149 12.76 10.46 -2.92
N GLU A 150 13.32 9.74 -3.89
CA GLU A 150 14.70 9.93 -4.34
C GLU A 150 14.90 11.33 -4.98
N TRP A 151 13.85 11.86 -5.62
CA TRP A 151 13.83 13.19 -6.25
C TRP A 151 13.16 14.26 -5.38
N SER A 152 13.32 14.15 -4.05
CA SER A 152 12.73 15.07 -3.08
C SER A 152 13.76 15.87 -2.29
N VAL A 153 13.36 17.08 -1.88
CA VAL A 153 14.17 17.91 -0.97
C VAL A 153 13.86 17.63 0.49
N TYR A 154 12.65 17.14 0.77
CA TYR A 154 12.20 16.84 2.12
C TYR A 154 11.01 15.90 2.09
N ASN A 155 10.85 15.11 3.16
CA ASN A 155 9.65 14.34 3.37
C ASN A 155 9.22 14.32 4.85
N VAL A 156 7.94 14.08 5.09
CA VAL A 156 7.35 14.01 6.43
C VAL A 156 6.43 12.81 6.54
N PHE A 157 6.56 12.05 7.63
CA PHE A 157 5.63 10.98 7.96
C PHE A 157 4.60 11.46 8.99
N GLY A 158 3.37 10.99 8.84
CA GLY A 158 2.32 11.18 9.83
C GLY A 158 1.40 9.98 9.89
N VAL A 159 0.69 9.85 11.00
CA VAL A 159 -0.24 8.73 11.25
C VAL A 159 -1.66 9.23 11.04
N CYS A 160 -2.40 8.58 10.15
CA CYS A 160 -3.82 8.84 9.90
C CYS A 160 -4.70 8.12 10.94
N ALA A 161 -4.44 6.84 11.17
CA ALA A 161 -5.25 5.98 12.04
C ALA A 161 -4.38 4.93 12.74
N VAL A 162 -4.81 4.51 13.93
CA VAL A 162 -4.19 3.41 14.67
C VAL A 162 -5.29 2.48 15.16
N LEU A 163 -5.25 1.22 14.73
CA LEU A 163 -6.22 0.21 15.16
C LEU A 163 -6.16 0.02 16.67
N PRO A 164 -7.30 -0.17 17.36
CA PRO A 164 -7.34 -0.49 18.79
C PRO A 164 -6.41 -1.66 19.15
N SER A 165 -5.89 -1.65 20.38
CA SER A 165 -5.07 -2.76 20.85
C SER A 165 -5.91 -4.03 20.92
N PRO A 166 -5.40 -5.20 20.46
CA PRO A 166 -6.12 -6.47 20.58
C PRO A 166 -6.21 -6.99 22.02
N LEU A 167 -5.58 -6.32 23.00
CA LEU A 167 -5.61 -6.79 24.39
C LEU A 167 -7.00 -6.64 25.03
N PRO A 168 -7.44 -7.63 25.82
CA PRO A 168 -8.82 -7.80 26.29
C PRO A 168 -9.29 -6.81 27.37
N SER A 169 -8.56 -5.72 27.61
CA SER A 169 -8.72 -4.88 28.80
C SER A 169 -9.75 -3.74 28.68
N SER A 170 -10.48 -3.60 27.57
CA SER A 170 -11.63 -2.70 27.54
C SER A 170 -12.77 -3.29 26.71
N SER A 171 -13.83 -3.65 27.42
CA SER A 171 -15.14 -4.08 26.99
C SER A 171 -15.79 -3.15 25.96
N SER A 172 -15.50 -3.38 24.68
CA SER A 172 -16.41 -3.28 23.53
C SER A 172 -15.64 -3.82 22.34
N LEU A 173 -16.08 -4.93 21.75
CA LEU A 173 -15.63 -5.32 20.42
C LEU A 173 -15.94 -4.13 19.49
N VAL A 174 -14.89 -3.46 19.02
CA VAL A 174 -15.06 -2.36 18.07
C VAL A 174 -15.61 -2.98 16.78
N PRO A 175 -16.79 -2.56 16.28
CA PRO A 175 -17.43 -3.23 15.16
C PRO A 175 -16.52 -3.33 13.94
N GLY A 176 -16.46 -4.52 13.34
CA GLY A 176 -15.66 -4.85 12.17
C GLY A 176 -14.23 -5.32 12.46
N MET A 177 -13.76 -5.28 13.72
CA MET A 177 -12.36 -5.59 14.07
C MET A 177 -12.02 -7.09 14.03
N GLU A 178 -13.01 -7.98 13.97
CA GLU A 178 -12.80 -9.42 13.71
C GLU A 178 -12.14 -9.66 12.34
N ARG A 179 -12.27 -8.71 11.41
CA ARG A 179 -11.57 -8.66 10.13
C ARG A 179 -10.66 -7.43 10.06
N SER A 180 -9.67 -7.37 10.95
CA SER A 180 -8.70 -6.26 11.01
C SER A 180 -7.96 -6.01 9.69
N ASP A 181 -7.83 -7.05 8.85
CA ASP A 181 -7.28 -6.97 7.49
C ASP A 181 -8.17 -6.14 6.55
N LEU A 182 -9.49 -6.36 6.58
CA LEU A 182 -10.45 -5.58 5.78
C LEU A 182 -10.57 -4.15 6.30
N VAL A 183 -10.58 -3.97 7.63
CA VAL A 183 -10.56 -2.63 8.27
C VAL A 183 -9.37 -1.82 7.78
N MET A 184 -8.18 -2.42 7.79
CA MET A 184 -6.94 -1.80 7.37
C MET A 184 -6.99 -1.41 5.89
N ASN A 185 -7.43 -2.31 5.01
CA ASN A 185 -7.61 -2.02 3.59
C ASN A 185 -8.61 -0.89 3.33
N VAL A 186 -9.76 -0.88 4.03
CA VAL A 186 -10.78 0.18 3.89
C VAL A 186 -10.27 1.51 4.41
N LEU A 187 -9.56 1.55 5.54
CA LEU A 187 -8.99 2.80 6.06
C LEU A 187 -7.89 3.34 5.13
N GLU A 188 -7.03 2.48 4.58
CA GLU A 188 -6.02 2.90 3.60
C GLU A 188 -6.67 3.43 2.32
N MET A 189 -7.65 2.71 1.77
CA MET A 189 -8.40 3.14 0.59
C MET A 189 -9.10 4.46 0.86
N TRP A 190 -9.80 4.58 1.98
CA TRP A 190 -10.50 5.80 2.35
C TRP A 190 -9.55 6.99 2.48
N MET A 191 -8.39 6.83 3.13
CA MET A 191 -7.40 7.91 3.22
C MET A 191 -6.75 8.22 1.88
N CYS A 192 -6.52 7.21 1.03
CA CYS A 192 -6.10 7.41 -0.35
C CYS A 192 -7.09 8.28 -1.14
N LEU A 193 -8.39 8.01 -0.98
CA LEU A 193 -9.45 8.81 -1.56
C LEU A 193 -9.47 10.20 -0.95
N VAL A 194 -9.44 10.38 0.38
CA VAL A 194 -9.42 11.70 1.02
C VAL A 194 -8.26 12.57 0.51
N PHE A 195 -7.05 12.00 0.38
CA PHE A 195 -5.88 12.73 -0.10
C PHE A 195 -5.71 12.78 -1.63
N ARG A 196 -6.60 12.15 -2.41
CA ARG A 196 -6.47 12.03 -3.88
C ARG A 196 -5.12 11.44 -4.27
N SER A 197 -4.65 10.45 -3.50
CA SER A 197 -3.30 9.90 -3.68
C SER A 197 -3.22 8.82 -4.75
N LEU A 198 -4.36 8.29 -5.21
CA LEU A 198 -4.49 7.27 -6.24
C LEU A 198 -4.41 7.83 -7.67
N PRO A 199 -4.25 6.97 -8.69
CA PRO A 199 -4.33 7.36 -10.09
C PRO A 199 -5.70 7.92 -10.47
N SER A 200 -5.73 8.76 -11.50
CA SER A 200 -6.93 9.49 -11.92
C SER A 200 -8.07 8.55 -12.32
N TYR A 201 -7.74 7.42 -12.96
CA TYR A 201 -8.73 6.39 -13.31
C TYR A 201 -9.39 5.79 -12.07
N THR A 202 -8.58 5.34 -11.10
CA THR A 202 -9.08 4.77 -9.83
C THR A 202 -9.85 5.80 -9.01
N LEU A 203 -9.43 7.07 -8.99
CA LEU A 203 -10.18 8.12 -8.32
C LEU A 203 -11.56 8.35 -8.94
N LYS A 204 -11.67 8.33 -10.28
CA LYS A 204 -12.97 8.45 -10.97
C LYS A 204 -13.90 7.29 -10.66
N GLU A 205 -13.34 6.09 -10.55
CA GLU A 205 -14.09 4.86 -10.25
C GLU A 205 -14.64 4.85 -8.82
N TRP A 206 -13.86 5.33 -7.85
CA TRP A 206 -14.15 5.13 -6.41
C TRP A 206 -14.63 6.39 -5.67
N LEU A 207 -14.59 7.58 -6.29
CA LEU A 207 -15.17 8.78 -5.70
C LEU A 207 -16.64 8.96 -6.13
N PRO A 208 -17.54 9.31 -5.19
CA PRO A 208 -18.95 9.54 -5.49
C PRO A 208 -19.19 10.69 -6.47
N ASP A 209 -20.18 10.56 -7.34
CA ASP A 209 -20.79 11.66 -8.12
C ASP A 209 -21.64 12.55 -7.20
N ASP A 210 -20.97 13.28 -6.32
CA ASP A 210 -21.57 14.19 -5.35
C ASP A 210 -20.90 15.56 -5.46
N ASP A 211 -21.69 16.63 -5.46
CA ASP A 211 -21.20 18.02 -5.58
C ASP A 211 -20.26 18.42 -4.42
N LEU A 212 -20.36 17.73 -3.28
CA LEU A 212 -19.47 17.91 -2.14
C LEU A 212 -18.07 17.30 -2.36
N VAL A 213 -17.89 16.47 -3.38
CA VAL A 213 -16.69 15.64 -3.57
C VAL A 213 -16.00 15.95 -4.89
N GLU A 214 -14.79 16.51 -4.81
CA GLU A 214 -13.98 16.74 -6.00
C GLU A 214 -13.36 15.42 -6.50
N LYS A 215 -13.76 14.97 -7.70
CA LYS A 215 -13.33 13.71 -8.34
C LYS A 215 -11.94 13.71 -8.94
N GLY A 216 -11.37 14.90 -9.16
CA GLY A 216 -10.12 15.05 -9.89
C GLY A 216 -8.90 14.71 -9.05
N ARG A 217 -7.97 13.94 -9.61
CA ARG A 217 -6.59 13.98 -9.14
C ARG A 217 -6.09 15.39 -9.36
N LYS A 218 -5.74 16.09 -8.28
CA LYS A 218 -5.16 17.41 -8.45
C LYS A 218 -3.70 17.24 -8.86
N THR A 219 -3.33 17.76 -10.03
CA THR A 219 -1.91 17.84 -10.39
C THR A 219 -1.18 18.60 -9.31
N ALA A 220 -0.08 18.07 -8.78
CA ALA A 220 0.66 18.72 -7.72
C ALA A 220 1.05 20.14 -8.17
N LYS A 221 0.59 21.14 -7.41
CA LYS A 221 0.83 22.58 -7.61
C LYS A 221 1.02 23.21 -6.24
N GLU A 222 1.39 24.48 -6.18
CA GLU A 222 1.56 25.14 -4.89
C GLU A 222 0.24 25.15 -4.08
N GLY A 223 0.22 24.49 -2.92
CA GLY A 223 -1.00 24.34 -2.10
C GLY A 223 -1.95 23.23 -2.55
N VAL A 224 -1.54 22.41 -3.52
CA VAL A 224 -2.34 21.33 -4.09
C VAL A 224 -1.49 20.07 -4.12
N VAL A 225 -1.98 19.02 -3.47
CA VAL A 225 -1.22 17.79 -3.27
C VAL A 225 -1.49 16.81 -4.41
N GLY A 226 -0.43 16.30 -5.03
CA GLY A 226 -0.51 15.19 -5.98
C GLY A 226 -0.47 13.83 -5.29
N GLY A 227 -0.75 12.77 -6.03
CA GLY A 227 -0.74 11.40 -5.50
C GLY A 227 0.51 10.59 -5.85
N LEU A 228 0.78 9.52 -5.10
CA LEU A 228 1.85 8.55 -5.37
C LEU A 228 1.42 7.09 -5.20
N ASN A 229 0.19 6.83 -4.76
CA ASN A 229 -0.37 5.48 -4.74
C ASN A 229 -0.64 5.02 -6.19
N VAL A 230 -0.43 3.73 -6.44
CA VAL A 230 -0.62 3.11 -7.76
C VAL A 230 -1.66 2.01 -7.67
N ALA A 231 -1.43 1.03 -6.81
CA ALA A 231 -2.38 -0.05 -6.56
C ALA A 231 -3.51 0.40 -5.64
N THR A 232 -4.69 -0.17 -5.83
CA THR A 232 -5.80 -0.02 -4.90
C THR A 232 -5.51 -0.80 -3.61
N PRO A 233 -5.64 -0.19 -2.42
CA PRO A 233 -5.46 -0.89 -1.15
C PRO A 233 -6.45 -2.05 -0.94
N LEU A 234 -7.58 -2.03 -1.65
CA LEU A 234 -8.63 -3.03 -1.50
C LEU A 234 -8.21 -4.43 -1.99
N ASP A 235 -7.21 -4.51 -2.87
CA ASP A 235 -6.69 -5.78 -3.40
C ASP A 235 -5.57 -6.36 -2.54
N GLN A 236 -5.16 -5.67 -1.46
CA GLN A 236 -4.11 -6.18 -0.60
C GLN A 236 -4.55 -7.48 0.09
N GLY A 237 -3.70 -8.50 0.01
CA GLY A 237 -3.99 -9.86 0.43
C GLY A 237 -4.41 -10.79 -0.72
N ALA A 238 -4.71 -10.26 -1.91
CA ALA A 238 -4.86 -11.06 -3.11
C ALA A 238 -3.51 -11.58 -3.63
N GLY A 239 -3.53 -12.65 -4.42
CA GLY A 239 -2.33 -13.20 -5.04
C GLY A 239 -1.67 -12.17 -5.98
N VAL A 240 -0.33 -12.12 -6.02
CA VAL A 240 0.41 -11.16 -6.88
C VAL A 240 0.05 -11.30 -8.36
N LYS A 241 -0.36 -12.49 -8.81
CA LYS A 241 -0.78 -12.77 -10.18
C LYS A 241 -2.14 -12.15 -10.53
N ASP A 242 -2.91 -11.80 -9.50
CA ASP A 242 -4.29 -11.35 -9.60
C ASP A 242 -4.42 -9.84 -9.46
N MET A 243 -3.32 -9.14 -9.15
CA MET A 243 -3.34 -7.68 -9.06
C MET A 243 -3.48 -7.05 -10.45
N PRO A 244 -4.49 -6.18 -10.65
CA PRO A 244 -4.71 -5.55 -11.94
C PRO A 244 -3.53 -4.66 -12.32
N PHE A 245 -3.15 -4.70 -13.60
CA PHE A 245 -2.18 -3.75 -14.12
C PHE A 245 -2.82 -2.36 -14.15
N VAL A 246 -2.20 -1.41 -13.47
CA VAL A 246 -2.64 -0.02 -13.44
C VAL A 246 -1.87 0.77 -14.49
N ASP A 247 -2.57 1.24 -15.52
CA ASP A 247 -1.98 2.11 -16.52
C ASP A 247 -1.89 3.55 -16.00
N LEU A 248 -0.66 4.08 -15.96
CA LEU A 248 -0.36 5.46 -15.59
C LEU A 248 -0.05 6.35 -16.80
N SER A 249 -0.20 5.85 -18.03
CA SER A 249 0.17 6.56 -19.25
C SER A 249 -0.57 7.89 -19.44
N GLY A 250 -1.80 7.98 -18.92
CA GLY A 250 -2.63 9.19 -18.94
C GLY A 250 -2.29 10.22 -17.86
N GLU A 251 -1.34 9.95 -16.97
CA GLU A 251 -1.01 10.86 -15.87
C GLU A 251 -0.15 12.04 -16.34
N VAL A 252 -0.55 13.25 -15.92
CA VAL A 252 0.09 14.51 -16.33
C VAL A 252 1.19 14.97 -15.38
N ASP A 253 1.30 14.38 -14.19
CA ASP A 253 2.30 14.76 -13.19
C ASP A 253 3.72 14.48 -13.72
N PRO A 254 4.63 15.46 -13.73
CA PRO A 254 5.99 15.29 -14.26
C PRO A 254 6.75 14.13 -13.64
N VAL A 255 6.64 13.92 -12.32
CA VAL A 255 7.34 12.84 -11.62
C VAL A 255 6.82 11.47 -12.05
N VAL A 256 5.52 11.36 -12.34
CA VAL A 256 4.92 10.12 -12.86
C VAL A 256 5.40 9.84 -14.28
N ARG A 257 5.43 10.85 -15.14
CA ARG A 257 5.93 10.69 -16.53
C ARG A 257 7.40 10.30 -16.54
N ASP A 258 8.19 10.89 -15.66
CA ASP A 258 9.63 10.61 -15.54
C ASP A 258 9.88 9.21 -14.98
N TYR A 259 9.12 8.80 -13.97
CA TYR A 259 9.10 7.44 -13.49
C TYR A 259 8.78 6.44 -14.61
N LEU A 260 7.78 6.69 -15.44
CA LEU A 260 7.43 5.81 -16.56
C LEU A 260 8.55 5.73 -17.61
N ARG A 261 9.26 6.83 -17.87
CA ARG A 261 10.46 6.83 -18.73
C ARG A 261 11.55 5.94 -18.12
N GLU A 262 11.80 6.07 -16.82
CA GLU A 262 12.78 5.26 -16.11
C GLU A 262 12.41 3.76 -16.05
N VAL A 263 11.13 3.43 -15.85
CA VAL A 263 10.63 2.04 -15.93
C VAL A 263 10.91 1.47 -17.31
N LYS A 264 10.62 2.22 -18.39
CA LYS A 264 10.91 1.79 -19.77
C LYS A 264 12.40 1.61 -20.00
N ARG A 265 13.23 2.53 -19.51
CA ARG A 265 14.69 2.45 -19.59
C ARG A 265 15.20 1.19 -18.89
N ARG A 266 14.79 0.93 -17.64
CA ARG A 266 15.17 -0.27 -16.89
C ARG A 266 14.71 -1.56 -17.56
N LYS A 267 13.50 -1.59 -18.14
CA LYS A 267 13.05 -2.76 -18.92
C LYS A 267 13.88 -2.97 -20.18
N GLY A 268 14.26 -1.88 -20.87
CA GLY A 268 15.16 -1.90 -22.01
C GLY A 268 16.58 -2.34 -21.63
N ASP A 269 17.10 -1.86 -20.49
CA ASP A 269 18.40 -2.26 -19.95
C ASP A 269 18.39 -3.73 -19.51
N VAL A 270 17.30 -4.25 -18.94
CA VAL A 270 17.19 -5.69 -18.63
C VAL A 270 17.20 -6.53 -19.91
N GLN A 271 16.52 -6.07 -20.97
CA GLN A 271 16.58 -6.73 -22.28
C GLN A 271 17.93 -6.55 -22.98
N GLN A 272 18.65 -5.45 -22.76
CA GLN A 272 20.00 -5.26 -23.29
C GLN A 272 21.03 -6.05 -22.48
N VAL A 273 20.93 -6.15 -21.15
CA VAL A 273 21.85 -6.92 -20.31
C VAL A 273 21.69 -8.43 -20.53
N GLU A 274 20.50 -8.93 -20.86
CA GLU A 274 20.33 -10.32 -21.35
C GLU A 274 20.87 -10.54 -22.77
N ASN A 275 21.06 -9.47 -23.57
CA ASN A 275 21.57 -9.53 -24.95
C ASN A 275 23.00 -9.00 -25.13
N VAL A 276 23.68 -8.52 -24.08
CA VAL A 276 25.08 -8.08 -24.16
C VAL A 276 25.98 -9.28 -23.87
N LYS A 277 26.16 -10.12 -24.89
CA LYS A 277 27.51 -10.59 -25.23
C LYS A 277 28.06 -9.62 -26.26
N ILE A 278 29.15 -8.96 -25.91
CA ILE A 278 29.92 -8.08 -26.79
C ILE A 278 30.27 -8.86 -28.06
N LYS A 279 29.88 -8.34 -29.23
CA LYS A 279 30.75 -8.21 -30.39
C LYS A 279 30.17 -7.24 -31.42
N ASP A 280 31.11 -6.54 -32.04
CA ASP A 280 31.02 -5.45 -32.99
C ASP A 280 29.97 -5.59 -34.09
N GLY A 281 29.37 -4.44 -34.43
CA GLY A 281 29.16 -4.06 -35.82
C GLY A 281 27.92 -4.61 -36.53
N MET A 282 27.12 -3.65 -36.98
CA MET A 282 26.22 -3.72 -38.15
C MET A 282 24.77 -4.18 -37.91
N VAL A 283 23.88 -3.29 -38.35
CA VAL A 283 22.44 -3.40 -38.41
C VAL A 283 22.07 -4.22 -39.66
N GLU A 284 21.32 -5.29 -39.49
CA GLU A 284 20.23 -5.70 -40.40
C GLU A 284 19.40 -6.80 -39.70
N VAL A 285 18.12 -6.51 -39.45
CA VAL A 285 17.19 -7.46 -38.82
C VAL A 285 16.62 -8.34 -39.93
N ASP A 286 17.15 -9.56 -40.04
CA ASP A 286 16.74 -10.56 -41.00
C ASP A 286 15.34 -11.12 -40.66
N GLU A 287 14.40 -10.99 -41.60
CA GLU A 287 13.04 -11.52 -41.53
C GLU A 287 13.02 -13.05 -41.32
N GLU A 288 14.07 -13.76 -41.74
CA GLU A 288 14.22 -15.20 -41.47
C GLU A 288 14.42 -15.49 -39.98
N GLU A 289 15.04 -14.59 -39.20
CA GLU A 289 15.24 -14.80 -37.76
C GLU A 289 13.92 -14.71 -36.99
N ARG A 290 13.00 -13.83 -37.41
CA ARG A 290 11.63 -13.79 -36.87
C ARG A 290 10.84 -15.05 -37.22
N ALA A 291 11.01 -15.57 -38.43
CA ALA A 291 10.36 -16.81 -38.86
C ALA A 291 10.91 -18.03 -38.10
N GLN A 292 12.22 -18.08 -37.87
CA GLN A 292 12.87 -19.11 -37.07
C GLN A 292 12.49 -19.01 -35.59
N ARG A 293 12.35 -17.80 -35.01
CA ARG A 293 11.86 -17.60 -33.64
C ARG A 293 10.41 -18.05 -33.46
N LYS A 294 9.52 -17.79 -34.42
CA LYS A 294 8.15 -18.33 -34.40
C LYS A 294 8.12 -19.86 -34.45
N LYS A 295 8.98 -20.47 -35.29
CA LYS A 295 9.14 -21.94 -35.33
C LYS A 295 9.71 -22.50 -34.02
N MET A 296 10.73 -21.85 -33.44
CA MET A 296 11.30 -22.24 -32.16
C MET A 296 10.29 -22.11 -31.01
N TYR A 297 9.45 -21.07 -31.00
CA TYR A 297 8.42 -20.89 -29.98
C TYR A 297 7.33 -21.95 -30.07
N ALA A 298 6.89 -22.28 -31.29
CA ALA A 298 5.94 -23.37 -31.54
C ALA A 298 6.52 -24.74 -31.10
N GLU A 299 7.80 -24.99 -31.37
CA GLU A 299 8.49 -26.21 -30.94
C GLU A 299 8.68 -26.26 -29.42
N LYS A 300 8.96 -25.12 -28.78
CA LYS A 300 9.14 -25.01 -27.32
C LYS A 300 7.82 -25.21 -26.57
N VAL A 301 6.70 -24.69 -27.08
CA VAL A 301 5.35 -24.94 -26.53
C VAL A 301 5.00 -26.44 -26.62
N ARG A 302 5.36 -27.10 -27.73
CA ARG A 302 5.18 -28.55 -27.89
C ARG A 302 6.03 -29.36 -26.89
N ARG A 303 7.24 -28.90 -26.55
CA ARG A 303 8.09 -29.51 -25.51
C ARG A 303 7.59 -29.24 -24.08
N TYR A 304 6.89 -28.14 -23.82
CA TYR A 304 6.31 -27.84 -22.51
C TYR A 304 5.02 -28.64 -22.23
N GLN A 305 4.20 -28.93 -23.23
CA GLN A 305 3.06 -29.85 -23.08
C GLN A 305 3.51 -31.27 -22.74
N ASN A 306 4.62 -31.74 -23.34
CA ASN A 306 5.19 -33.06 -23.03
C ASN A 306 5.97 -33.14 -21.70
N ARG A 307 6.29 -32.01 -21.05
CA ARG A 307 6.97 -31.98 -19.73
C ARG A 307 6.02 -31.75 -18.55
N ARG A 308 4.74 -31.49 -18.78
CA ARG A 308 3.75 -31.25 -17.70
C ARG A 308 3.27 -32.54 -17.01
N ASP A 309 3.64 -33.72 -17.54
CA ASP A 309 3.35 -35.04 -16.95
C ASP A 309 4.44 -35.57 -16.01
N LYS A 310 5.56 -34.87 -15.83
CA LYS A 310 6.59 -35.22 -14.84
C LYS A 310 7.24 -33.94 -14.32
N ASP A 311 6.81 -33.49 -13.14
CA ASP A 311 7.69 -33.07 -12.04
C ASP A 311 6.91 -32.30 -10.96
N VAL A 312 6.89 -32.89 -9.76
CA VAL A 312 6.47 -32.27 -8.51
C VAL A 312 7.56 -31.31 -8.06
N VAL A 313 7.25 -30.01 -7.95
CA VAL A 313 8.21 -29.00 -7.49
C VAL A 313 8.06 -28.78 -5.99
N ILE A 314 9.09 -29.17 -5.22
CA ILE A 314 9.21 -28.89 -3.79
C ILE A 314 9.77 -27.46 -3.60
N PRO A 315 9.10 -26.57 -2.84
CA PRO A 315 9.53 -25.17 -2.66
C PRO A 315 10.90 -25.01 -1.97
N GLN A 316 11.66 -23.99 -2.38
CA GLN A 316 13.04 -23.69 -1.95
C GLN A 316 13.26 -23.57 -0.43
N TRP A 317 12.21 -23.27 0.35
CA TRP A 317 12.28 -23.22 1.81
C TRP A 317 12.57 -24.59 2.45
N VAL A 318 12.17 -25.69 1.79
CA VAL A 318 12.45 -27.06 2.27
C VAL A 318 13.95 -27.38 2.16
N PHE A 319 14.63 -26.86 1.14
CA PHE A 319 16.08 -27.00 0.98
C PHE A 319 16.86 -26.20 2.03
N LEU A 320 16.41 -24.99 2.34
CA LEU A 320 17.06 -24.14 3.37
C LEU A 320 16.86 -24.71 4.78
N GLY A 321 15.70 -25.32 5.06
CA GLY A 321 15.44 -26.01 6.33
C GLY A 321 16.35 -27.22 6.58
N ALA A 322 16.58 -28.05 5.55
CA ALA A 322 17.44 -29.22 5.66
C ALA A 322 18.91 -28.87 5.91
N LEU A 323 19.39 -27.76 5.31
CA LEU A 323 20.77 -27.28 5.46
C LEU A 323 21.04 -26.71 6.86
N ALA A 324 20.05 -26.02 7.45
CA ALA A 324 20.13 -25.49 8.80
C ALA A 324 20.20 -26.60 9.88
N VAL A 325 19.42 -27.67 9.71
CA VAL A 325 19.46 -28.83 10.62
C VAL A 325 20.81 -29.57 10.53
N GLY A 326 21.36 -29.71 9.32
CA GLY A 326 22.67 -30.33 9.12
C GLY A 326 23.82 -29.60 9.82
N VAL A 327 23.86 -28.26 9.71
CA VAL A 327 24.89 -27.43 10.37
C VAL A 327 24.70 -27.43 11.89
N GLY A 328 23.45 -27.41 12.37
CA GLY A 328 23.14 -27.49 13.79
C GLY A 328 23.62 -28.79 14.44
N VAL A 329 23.38 -29.95 13.79
CA VAL A 329 23.82 -31.26 14.29
C VAL A 329 25.35 -31.40 14.27
N LEU A 330 26.03 -30.81 13.27
CA LEU A 330 27.47 -30.89 13.15
C LEU A 330 28.19 -30.06 14.23
N LEU A 331 27.66 -28.87 14.55
CA LEU A 331 28.19 -28.01 15.61
C LEU A 331 27.88 -28.55 17.02
N PHE A 332 26.74 -29.22 17.20
CA PHE A 332 26.40 -29.82 18.50
C PHE A 332 27.21 -31.10 18.79
N ARG A 333 27.71 -31.81 17.77
CA ARG A 333 28.58 -32.99 17.94
C ARG A 333 30.06 -32.65 18.13
N SER A 334 30.52 -31.41 17.84
CA SER A 334 31.95 -31.05 17.91
C SER A 334 32.41 -30.43 19.24
N SER A 335 31.54 -30.31 20.25
CA SER A 335 31.93 -29.82 21.60
C SER A 335 32.05 -30.92 22.67
N GLY A 336 32.16 -32.18 22.25
CA GLY A 336 32.29 -33.35 23.13
C GLY A 336 33.69 -33.97 23.19
N GLY A 337 34.62 -33.33 23.91
CA GLY A 337 35.62 -34.03 24.73
C GLY A 337 37.02 -34.30 24.14
N LEU A 338 38.04 -33.76 24.84
CA LEU A 338 39.27 -34.49 25.16
C LEU A 338 39.64 -34.19 26.62
N ARG A 339 39.81 -35.26 27.40
CA ARG A 339 40.06 -35.30 28.84
C ARG A 339 41.41 -35.99 29.08
N GLY A 340 42.21 -35.44 29.99
CA GLY A 340 43.31 -36.12 30.71
C GLY A 340 44.71 -35.57 30.39
N LYS A 341 45.69 -35.54 31.30
CA LYS A 341 45.80 -36.01 32.71
C LYS A 341 47.20 -35.59 33.22
N GLY A 342 47.33 -35.20 34.50
CA GLY A 342 48.57 -35.29 35.34
C GLY A 342 49.67 -34.25 35.07
N GLY A 343 50.43 -33.73 36.04
CA GLY A 343 50.56 -33.98 37.48
C GLY A 343 51.90 -33.40 37.98
N LEU A 344 51.89 -32.89 39.21
CA LEU A 344 53.02 -32.55 40.12
C LEU A 344 54.20 -31.69 39.63
N LYS A 345 54.36 -30.52 40.27
CA LYS A 345 55.33 -30.35 41.38
C LYS A 345 54.84 -29.31 42.37
#